data_AF-A0A3M2AVP9-F1
#
_entry.id   AF-A0A3M2AVP9-F1
#
_cell.length_a   1.000
_cell.length_b   1.000
_cell.length_c   1.000
_cell.angle_alpha   90.00
_cell.angle_beta   90.00
_cell.angle_gamma   90.00
#
_symmetry.space_group_name_H-M   'P 1'
#
loop_
_entity.id
_entity.type
_entity.pdbx_description
1 polymer ?
#
loop_
_entity_poly.entity_id
_entity_poly.type
_entity_poly.pdbx_seq_one_letter_code
_entity_poly.pdbx_strand_id
1 'polypeptide(L)' 'IPPAIPRAETIIFGHWSALGIVLGEKHWGLDGGCVWGKSLAAVRIEDRHLITVSCRKHRR' A
#
# COMPACT_ATOMS: atom_id res chain seq x y z
N ILE A 1 -31.34 -4.83 -3.27
CA ILE A 1 -30.09 -4.19 -2.81
C ILE A 1 -29.71 -3.17 -3.86
N PRO A 2 -29.65 -1.86 -3.56
CA PRO A 2 -29.23 -0.87 -4.55
C PRO A 2 -27.79 -1.15 -5.00
N PRO A 3 -27.42 -0.82 -6.25
CA PRO A 3 -26.06 -0.97 -6.72
C PRO A 3 -25.11 -0.09 -5.91
N ALA A 4 -23.92 -0.59 -5.63
CA ALA A 4 -22.87 0.21 -4.99
C ALA A 4 -22.52 1.40 -5.89
N ILE A 5 -22.47 2.59 -5.31
CA ILE A 5 -22.01 3.80 -6.01
C ILE A 5 -20.48 3.83 -5.93
N PRO A 6 -19.75 3.77 -7.07
CA PRO A 6 -18.30 3.81 -7.04
C PRO A 6 -17.80 5.15 -6.50
N ARG A 7 -16.79 5.11 -5.65
CA ARG A 7 -16.11 6.31 -5.18
C ARG A 7 -15.20 6.88 -6.27
N ALA A 8 -15.18 8.21 -6.38
CA ALA A 8 -14.29 8.89 -7.31
C ALA A 8 -12.84 8.91 -6.79
N GLU A 9 -12.65 8.95 -5.47
CA GLU A 9 -11.33 9.08 -4.85
C GLU A 9 -10.55 7.76 -4.87
N THR A 10 -9.22 7.87 -4.82
CA THR A 10 -8.34 6.73 -4.61
C THR A 10 -8.06 6.59 -3.12
N ILE A 11 -8.26 5.39 -2.58
CA ILE A 11 -7.99 5.10 -1.17
C ILE A 11 -6.57 4.57 -1.03
N ILE A 12 -5.75 5.26 -0.24
CA ILE A 12 -4.38 4.86 0.10
C ILE A 12 -4.38 4.42 1.56
N PHE A 13 -3.89 3.22 1.85
CA PHE A 13 -3.96 2.64 3.19
C PHE A 13 -2.73 1.79 3.53
N GLY A 14 -2.60 1.48 4.82
CA GLY A 14 -1.57 0.60 5.38
C GLY A 14 -2.15 -0.36 6.42
N HIS A 15 -1.40 -0.68 7.47
CA HIS A 15 -1.75 -1.56 8.60
C HIS A 15 -1.86 -3.07 8.27
N TRP A 16 -2.26 -3.44 7.06
CA TRP A 16 -2.44 -4.83 6.65
C TRP A 16 -1.20 -5.43 5.96
N SER A 17 -0.10 -5.59 6.70
CA SER A 17 1.17 -6.10 6.15
C SER A 17 1.11 -7.51 5.53
N ALA A 18 0.07 -8.29 5.86
CA ALA A 18 -0.18 -9.60 5.25
C ALA A 18 -0.68 -9.48 3.80
N LEU A 19 -1.43 -8.42 3.49
CA LEU A 19 -1.86 -8.10 2.12
C LEU A 19 -0.67 -7.64 1.26
N GLY A 20 0.28 -6.92 1.86
CA GLY A 20 1.46 -6.40 1.16
C GLY A 20 1.17 -5.15 0.33
N ILE A 21 2.09 -4.83 -0.59
CA ILE A 21 1.98 -3.65 -1.46
C ILE A 21 1.07 -3.98 -2.64
N VAL A 22 0.03 -3.18 -2.85
CA VAL A 22 -0.95 -3.34 -3.94
C VAL A 22 -1.23 -1.99 -4.57
N LEU A 23 -1.18 -1.89 -5.90
CA LEU A 23 -1.53 -0.69 -6.66
C LEU A 23 -2.70 -0.98 -7.61
N GLY A 24 -3.90 -1.06 -7.03
CA GLY A 24 -5.13 -1.19 -7.80
C GLY A 24 -5.55 0.14 -8.45
N GLU A 25 -6.64 0.10 -9.20
CA GLU A 25 -7.14 1.29 -9.91
C GLU A 25 -7.54 2.44 -8.96
N LYS A 26 -8.18 2.07 -7.83
CA LYS A 26 -8.74 2.98 -6.80
C LYS A 26 -8.34 2.65 -5.35
N HIS A 27 -7.49 1.65 -5.15
CA HIS A 27 -7.11 1.17 -3.82
C HIS A 27 -5.63 0.79 -3.80
N TRP A 28 -4.86 1.52 -3.00
CA TRP A 28 -3.41 1.36 -2.88
C TRP A 28 -3.03 0.95 -1.47
N GLY A 29 -2.55 -0.28 -1.32
CA GLY A 29 -1.97 -0.79 -0.07
C GLY A 29 -0.48 -0.51 -0.06
N LEU A 30 0.02 0.24 0.93
CA LEU A 30 1.43 0.61 1.04
C LEU A 30 2.14 -0.08 2.23
N ASP A 31 1.43 -0.93 2.97
CA ASP A 31 2.05 -1.71 4.05
C ASP A 31 2.84 -2.90 3.48
N GLY A 32 4.08 -2.62 3.11
CA GLY A 32 5.04 -3.64 2.68
C GLY A 32 5.59 -4.51 3.81
N GLY A 33 5.21 -4.27 5.07
CA GLY A 33 5.71 -5.05 6.21
C GLY A 33 7.18 -4.81 6.54
N CYS A 34 7.66 -3.57 6.42
CA CYS A 34 9.06 -3.19 6.66
C CYS A 34 9.63 -3.74 7.98
N VAL A 35 8.88 -3.62 9.09
CA VAL A 35 9.32 -4.10 10.42
C VAL A 35 9.54 -5.62 10.48
N TRP A 36 8.91 -6.37 9.56
CA TRP A 36 9.06 -7.81 9.43
C TRP A 36 10.23 -8.23 8.55
N GLY A 37 11.01 -7.28 8.03
CA GLY A 37 12.16 -7.53 7.15
C GLY A 37 11.81 -7.60 5.67
N LYS A 38 10.68 -6.99 5.28
CA LYS A 38 10.28 -6.84 3.87
C LYS A 38 10.69 -5.45 3.36
N SER A 39 9.73 -4.61 2.99
CA SER A 39 10.01 -3.33 2.33
C SER A 39 9.19 -2.19 2.94
N LEU A 40 9.76 -0.99 2.98
CA LEU A 40 9.01 0.25 3.12
C LEU A 40 8.66 0.75 1.72
N ALA A 41 7.41 1.18 1.54
CA ALA A 41 6.90 1.63 0.25
C ALA A 41 6.37 3.06 0.32
N ALA A 42 6.55 3.79 -0.77
CA ALA A 42 5.95 5.11 -1.00
C ALA A 42 5.50 5.19 -2.46
N VAL A 43 4.47 5.98 -2.73
CA VAL A 43 3.97 6.22 -4.08
C VAL A 43 3.90 7.70 -4.34
N ARG A 44 4.41 8.13 -5.50
CA ARG A 44 4.18 9.47 -6.03
C ARG A 44 2.78 9.53 -6.65
N ILE A 45 1.96 10.46 -6.19
CA ILE A 45 0.53 10.48 -6.52
C ILE A 45 0.29 10.85 -7.99
N GLU A 46 1.10 11.77 -8.52
CA GLU A 46 0.97 12.38 -9.83
C GLU A 46 1.03 11.36 -10.97
N ASP A 47 1.89 10.36 -10.85
CA ASP A 47 2.15 9.37 -11.88
C ASP A 47 2.12 7.92 -11.38
N ARG A 48 1.68 7.72 -10.13
CA ARG A 48 1.58 6.41 -9.46
C ARG A 48 2.93 5.70 -9.36
N HIS A 49 4.04 6.42 -9.40
CA HIS A 49 5.36 5.81 -9.37
C HIS A 49 5.64 5.20 -7.99
N LEU A 50 5.83 3.88 -7.94
CA LEU A 50 6.14 3.12 -6.74
C LEU A 50 7.64 3.18 -6.43
N ILE A 51 7.96 3.55 -5.20
CA ILE A 51 9.31 3.53 -4.65
C ILE A 51 9.30 2.55 -3.50
N THR A 52 10.25 1.60 -3.50
CA THR A 52 10.43 0.67 -2.38
C THR A 52 11.87 0.63 -1.93
N VAL A 53 12.06 0.45 -0.62
CA VAL A 53 13.37 0.22 -0.02
C VAL A 53 13.31 -1.03 0.84
N SER A 54 14.31 -1.90 0.72
CA SER A 54 14.41 -3.11 1.53
C SER A 54 14.71 -2.76 2.99
N CYS A 55 13.98 -3.38 3.91
CA CYS A 55 14.13 -3.18 5.34
C CYS A 55 14.81 -4.39 5.99
N ARG A 56 15.59 -4.13 7.04
CA ARG A 56 16.03 -5.19 7.95
C ARG A 56 14.91 -5.52 8.93
N LYS A 57 14.75 -6.79 9.26
CA LYS A 57 13.79 -7.23 10.27
C LYS A 57 14.13 -6.58 11.61
N HIS A 58 13.13 -5.97 12.24
CA HIS A 58 13.30 -5.41 13.57
C HIS A 58 13.61 -6.56 14.55
N ARG A 59 14.76 -6.51 15.21
CA ARG A 59 15.08 -7.39 16.33
C ARG A 59 14.57 -6.72 17.60
N ARG A 60 13.70 -7.43 18.32
CA ARG A 60 13.42 -7.10 19.72
C ARG A 60 14.64 -7.46 20.57
#